data_AF-A0A7S0HGG6-F1
#
_entry.id   AF-A0A7S0HGG6-F1
#
_cell.length_a   1.000
_cell.length_b   1.000
_cell.length_c   1.000
_cell.angle_alpha   90.00
_cell.angle_beta   90.00
_cell.angle_gamma   90.00
#
_symmetry.space_group_name_H-M   'P 1'
#
loop_
_entity.id
_entity.type
_entity.pdbx_description
1 polymer ?
#
loop_
_entity_poly.entity_id
_entity_poly.type
_entity_poly.pdbx_seq_one_letter_code
_entity_poly.pdbx_strand_id
1 'polypeptide(L)'
;PENREKKLFTGPLDFCAADGECYLPSWVMKQLKLKEGDLCAVATCRFPKATFARFQPHSSSFLDITDHGMMLHNTLENFAALTAGSTVRVTDGKRTHLL
;
A
#
# COMPACT_ATOMS: atom_id res chain seq x y z
N PRO A 1 8.61 13.16 -21.44
CA PRO A 1 8.22 11.91 -20.74
C PRO A 1 7.16 12.22 -19.67
N GLU A 2 5.90 11.87 -19.95
CA GLU A 2 4.73 12.24 -19.16
C GLU A 2 4.95 12.05 -17.65
N ASN A 3 4.78 13.13 -16.90
CA ASN A 3 4.76 13.13 -15.45
C ASN A 3 3.48 12.41 -14.98
N ARG A 4 3.43 11.07 -15.07
CA ARG A 4 2.29 10.29 -14.59
C ARG A 4 2.18 10.52 -13.08
N GLU A 5 1.13 11.23 -12.69
CA GLU A 5 0.73 11.37 -11.29
C GLU A 5 0.71 10.00 -10.62
N LYS A 6 1.46 9.86 -9.52
CA LYS A 6 1.43 8.64 -8.72
C LYS A 6 0.10 8.62 -7.97
N LYS A 7 -0.62 7.50 -8.11
CA LYS A 7 -1.90 7.27 -7.45
C LYS A 7 -1.78 6.02 -6.58
N LEU A 8 -2.40 6.06 -5.41
CA LEU A 8 -2.52 4.94 -4.49
C LEU A 8 -3.93 4.94 -3.93
N PHE A 9 -4.57 3.77 -3.90
CA PHE A 9 -5.85 3.58 -3.27
C PHE A 9 -5.66 2.91 -1.91
N THR A 10 -6.25 3.51 -0.89
CA THR A 10 -6.23 3.04 0.50
C THR A 10 -7.54 3.39 1.18
N GLY A 11 -7.76 2.87 2.40
CA GLY A 11 -8.88 3.21 3.26
C GLY A 11 -8.44 4.13 4.42
N PRO A 12 -9.36 4.93 4.99
CA PRO A 12 -9.11 5.68 6.21
C PRO A 12 -9.00 4.73 7.41
N LEU A 13 -8.09 5.04 8.34
CA LEU A 13 -7.99 4.37 9.63
C LEU A 13 -8.95 5.01 10.65
N ASP A 14 -8.89 6.34 10.74
CA ASP A 14 -9.77 7.19 11.54
C ASP A 14 -9.96 8.56 10.85
N PHE A 15 -10.66 9.47 11.52
CA PHE A 15 -10.94 10.83 11.04
C PHE A 15 -10.51 11.88 12.08
N CYS A 16 -9.37 11.65 12.73
CA CYS A 16 -8.87 12.50 13.83
C CYS A 16 -7.91 13.62 13.38
N ALA A 17 -7.60 13.71 12.08
CA ALA A 17 -6.71 14.75 11.55
C ALA A 17 -7.34 16.15 11.64
N ALA A 18 -6.51 17.17 11.83
CA ALA A 18 -6.96 18.56 11.83
C ALA A 18 -7.48 18.97 10.43
N ASP A 19 -8.31 20.02 10.39
CA ASP A 19 -8.87 20.53 9.14
C ASP A 19 -7.76 20.91 8.16
N GLY A 20 -7.84 20.37 6.94
CA GLY A 20 -6.85 20.58 5.89
C GLY A 20 -5.62 19.69 5.97
N GLU A 21 -5.53 18.80 6.96
CA GLU A 21 -4.44 17.85 7.12
C GLU A 21 -4.87 16.41 6.79
N CYS A 22 -3.91 15.59 6.36
CA CYS A 22 -4.08 14.14 6.31
C CYS A 22 -2.78 13.47 6.80
N TYR A 23 -2.93 12.48 7.67
CA TYR A 23 -1.79 11.70 8.14
C TYR A 23 -1.65 10.43 7.31
N LEU A 24 -0.49 10.29 6.67
CA LEU A 24 -0.18 9.16 5.82
C LEU A 24 0.96 8.34 6.44
N PRO A 25 0.89 7.01 6.39
CA PRO A 25 2.03 6.18 6.74
C PRO A 25 3.25 6.53 5.87
N SER A 26 4.45 6.50 6.46
CA SER A 26 5.70 6.87 5.76
C SER A 26 5.93 6.08 4.46
N TRP A 27 5.41 4.85 4.35
CA TRP A 27 5.52 4.05 3.14
C TRP A 27 4.59 4.53 2.02
N VAL A 28 3.40 5.04 2.35
CA VAL A 28 2.47 5.65 1.38
C VAL A 28 3.09 6.91 0.81
N MET A 29 3.63 7.77 1.67
CA MET A 29 4.33 8.99 1.26
C MET A 29 5.48 8.68 0.30
N LYS A 30 6.31 7.65 0.61
CA LYS A 30 7.39 7.21 -0.28
C LYS A 30 6.92 6.75 -1.65
N GLN A 31 5.80 6.02 -1.73
CA GLN A 31 5.26 5.55 -3.03
C GLN A 31 4.66 6.69 -3.86
N LEU A 32 4.00 7.64 -3.20
CA LEU A 32 3.45 8.84 -3.83
C LEU A 32 4.54 9.90 -4.08
N LYS A 33 5.77 9.68 -3.58
CA LYS A 33 6.90 10.62 -3.61
C LYS A 33 6.60 11.95 -2.92
N LEU A 34 5.84 11.89 -1.83
CA LEU A 34 5.49 13.03 -0.98
C LEU A 34 6.51 13.21 0.15
N LYS A 35 6.66 14.45 0.58
CA LYS A 35 7.32 14.89 1.81
C LYS A 35 6.29 15.47 2.78
N GLU A 36 6.70 15.64 4.03
CA GLU A 36 5.88 16.32 5.03
C GLU A 36 5.57 17.75 4.56
N GLY A 37 4.30 18.16 4.68
CA GLY A 37 3.81 19.45 4.22
C GLY A 37 3.45 19.51 2.73
N ASP A 38 3.72 18.47 1.93
CA ASP A 38 3.27 18.43 0.53
C ASP A 38 1.75 18.32 0.44
N LEU A 39 1.16 19.04 -0.52
CA LEU A 39 -0.25 18.89 -0.85
C LEU A 39 -0.49 17.59 -1.61
N CYS A 40 -1.53 16.85 -1.23
CA CYS A 40 -2.00 15.70 -1.97
C CYS A 40 -3.51 15.78 -2.22
N ALA A 41 -3.95 15.27 -3.38
CA ALA A 41 -5.37 15.21 -3.71
C ALA A 41 -5.97 13.92 -3.15
N VAL A 42 -7.04 14.05 -2.37
CA VAL A 42 -7.81 12.92 -1.84
C VAL A 42 -9.15 12.88 -2.55
N ALA A 43 -9.52 11.70 -3.06
CA ALA A 43 -10.79 11.48 -3.73
C ALA A 43 -11.42 10.17 -3.27
N THR A 44 -12.74 10.19 -3.04
CA THR A 44 -13.49 8.97 -2.75
C THR A 44 -13.69 8.16 -4.02
N CYS A 45 -13.40 6.86 -3.95
CA CYS A 45 -13.59 5.92 -5.04
C CYS A 45 -14.35 4.69 -4.54
N ARG A 46 -15.07 4.01 -5.45
CA ARG A 46 -15.70 2.71 -5.18
C ARG A 46 -15.20 1.69 -6.18
N PHE A 47 -14.79 0.53 -5.70
CA PHE A 47 -14.27 -0.55 -6.52
C PHE A 47 -15.10 -1.83 -6.32
N PRO A 48 -15.27 -2.66 -7.37
CA PRO A 48 -15.76 -4.02 -7.19
C PRO A 48 -14.72 -4.86 -6.42
N LYS A 49 -15.17 -5.93 -5.78
CA LYS A 49 -14.26 -6.89 -5.12
C LYS A 49 -13.34 -7.52 -6.17
N ALA A 50 -12.04 -7.51 -5.90
CA ALA A 50 -11.06 -8.18 -6.76
C ALA A 50 -11.29 -9.70 -6.72
N THR A 51 -11.28 -10.34 -7.89
CA THR A 51 -11.37 -11.80 -8.05
C THR A 51 -9.99 -12.45 -8.17
N PHE A 52 -9.00 -11.68 -8.60
CA PHE A 52 -7.63 -12.14 -8.78
C PHE A 52 -6.65 -10.97 -8.61
N ALA A 53 -5.53 -11.23 -7.95
CA ALA A 53 -4.41 -10.31 -7.84
C ALA A 53 -3.10 -11.09 -7.99
N ARG A 54 -2.14 -10.51 -8.71
CA ARG A 54 -0.81 -11.08 -8.91
C ARG A 54 0.23 -10.18 -8.26
N PHE A 55 1.10 -10.79 -7.47
CA PHE A 55 2.17 -10.10 -6.75
C PHE A 55 3.53 -10.53 -7.28
N GLN A 56 4.50 -9.61 -7.28
CA GLN A 56 5.86 -9.89 -7.71
C GLN A 56 6.83 -9.50 -6.59
N PRO A 57 7.42 -10.49 -5.89
CA PRO A 57 8.44 -10.19 -4.90
C PRO A 57 9.58 -9.37 -5.49
N HIS A 58 9.96 -8.29 -4.81
CA HIS A 58 11.12 -7.49 -5.16
C HIS A 58 12.44 -8.27 -4.98
N SER A 59 12.41 -9.31 -4.15
CA SER A 59 13.55 -10.18 -3.84
C SER A 59 13.08 -11.62 -3.69
N SER A 60 13.95 -12.57 -4.08
CA SER A 60 13.73 -14.00 -3.88
C SER A 60 13.62 -14.39 -2.40
N SER A 61 14.11 -13.56 -1.47
CA SER A 61 14.02 -13.82 -0.03
C SER A 61 12.60 -13.98 0.52
N PHE A 62 11.59 -13.47 -0.20
CA PHE A 62 10.19 -13.72 0.14
C PHE A 62 9.78 -15.19 -0.10
N LEU A 63 10.40 -15.86 -1.08
CA LEU A 63 10.10 -17.24 -1.43
C LEU A 63 10.68 -18.23 -0.40
N ASP A 64 11.63 -17.79 0.42
CA ASP A 64 12.23 -18.58 1.51
C ASP A 64 11.31 -18.69 2.74
N ILE A 65 10.17 -17.99 2.73
CA ILE A 65 9.18 -18.02 3.80
C ILE A 65 8.34 -19.31 3.69
N THR A 66 8.27 -20.06 4.80
CA THR A 66 7.58 -21.36 4.89
C THR A 66 6.13 -21.30 4.41
N ASP A 67 5.35 -20.32 4.86
CA ASP A 67 3.96 -20.12 4.44
C ASP A 67 3.71 -18.67 4.01
N HIS A 68 4.28 -18.32 2.84
CA HIS A 68 4.11 -17.01 2.23
C HIS A 68 2.66 -16.75 1.79
N GLY A 69 1.84 -17.79 1.59
CA GLY A 69 0.42 -17.68 1.24
C GLY A 69 -0.42 -17.13 2.39
N MET A 70 -0.31 -17.75 3.58
CA MET A 70 -0.98 -17.28 4.80
C MET A 70 -0.50 -15.87 5.19
N MET A 71 0.80 -15.62 5.07
CA MET A 71 1.36 -14.30 5.38
C MET A 71 0.81 -13.21 4.46
N LEU A 72 0.68 -13.51 3.17
CA LEU A 72 0.07 -12.59 2.21
C LEU A 72 -1.41 -12.38 2.56
N HIS A 73 -2.16 -13.44 2.88
CA HIS A 73 -3.56 -13.33 3.29
C HIS A 73 -3.73 -12.40 4.50
N ASN A 74 -3.02 -12.66 5.60
CA ASN A 74 -3.09 -11.85 6.81
C ASN A 74 -2.65 -10.39 6.58
N THR A 75 -1.67 -10.19 5.69
CA THR A 75 -1.27 -8.83 5.32
C THR A 75 -2.41 -8.13 4.59
N LEU A 76 -3.00 -8.79 3.58
CA LEU A 76 -4.05 -8.22 2.73
C LEU A 76 -5.37 -7.97 3.46
N GLU A 77 -5.66 -8.69 4.55
CA GLU A 77 -6.82 -8.40 5.41
C GLU A 77 -6.81 -6.96 5.95
N ASN A 78 -5.62 -6.37 6.10
CA ASN A 78 -5.45 -5.00 6.59
C ASN A 78 -5.48 -3.94 5.47
N PHE A 79 -5.63 -4.34 4.20
CA PHE A 79 -5.68 -3.42 3.05
C PHE A 79 -7.12 -3.24 2.58
N ALA A 80 -7.60 -2.00 2.58
CA ALA A 80 -8.91 -1.67 2.03
C ALA A 80 -8.96 -1.75 0.49
N ALA A 81 -7.82 -1.58 -0.19
CA ALA A 81 -7.71 -1.61 -1.64
C ALA A 81 -6.31 -2.01 -2.09
N LEU A 82 -6.20 -2.46 -3.35
CA LEU A 82 -4.94 -2.76 -4.02
C LEU A 82 -4.77 -1.89 -5.26
N THR A 83 -3.56 -1.38 -5.44
CA THR A 83 -3.22 -0.54 -6.60
C THR A 83 -2.22 -1.26 -7.49
N ALA A 84 -2.56 -1.47 -8.76
CA ALA A 84 -1.65 -2.09 -9.71
C ALA A 84 -0.38 -1.26 -9.89
N GLY A 85 0.78 -1.91 -9.78
CA GLY A 85 2.10 -1.24 -9.87
C GLY A 85 2.52 -0.49 -8.60
N SER A 86 1.75 -0.58 -7.51
CA SER A 86 2.19 -0.18 -6.18
C SER A 86 2.95 -1.32 -5.49
N THR A 87 3.71 -0.99 -4.45
CA THR A 87 4.43 -1.99 -3.65
C THR A 87 3.62 -2.35 -2.41
N VAL A 88 3.52 -3.63 -2.08
CA VAL A 88 2.91 -4.09 -0.83
C VAL A 88 4.02 -4.49 0.15
N ARG A 89 3.88 -4.05 1.40
CA ARG A 89 4.81 -4.40 2.47
C ARG A 89 4.26 -5.58 3.24
N VAL A 90 5.02 -6.68 3.29
CA VAL A 90 4.65 -7.91 4.00
C VAL A 90 5.69 -8.16 5.08
N THR A 91 5.28 -8.47 6.31
CA THR A 91 6.21 -8.70 7.43
C THR A 91 6.00 -10.09 8.02
N ASP A 92 7.09 -10.84 8.22
CA ASP A 92 7.09 -12.19 8.80
C ASP A 92 7.31 -12.21 10.34
N GLY A 93 7.26 -11.02 10.96
CA GLY A 93 7.58 -10.78 12.37
C GLY A 93 9.07 -10.50 12.64
N LYS A 94 9.97 -10.84 11.71
CA LYS A 94 11.42 -10.62 11.83
C LYS A 94 11.93 -9.65 10.77
N ARG A 95 11.39 -9.71 9.55
CA ARG A 95 11.82 -9.00 8.36
C ARG A 95 10.60 -8.49 7.59
N THR A 96 10.78 -7.35 6.93
CA THR A 96 9.81 -6.81 5.97
C THR A 96 10.29 -7.13 4.56
N HIS A 97 9.39 -7.73 3.78
CA HIS A 97 9.52 -8.02 2.36
C HIS A 97 8.65 -7.05 1.55
N LEU A 98 9.06 -6.80 0.31
CA LEU A 98 8.37 -5.92 -0.62
C LEU A 98 7.87 -6.74 -1.80
N LEU A 99 6.58 -6.60 -2.12
CA LEU A 99 5.87 -7.28 -3.21
C LEU A 99 5.29 -6.28 -4.21
#